data_AF-A0A931Y7T3-F1
#
_entry.id   AF-A0A931Y7T3-F1
#
_cell.length_a   1.000
_cell.length_b   1.000
_cell.length_c   1.000
_cell.angle_alpha   90.00
_cell.angle_beta   90.00
_cell.angle_gamma   90.00
#
_symmetry.space_group_name_H-M   'P 1'
#
loop_
_entity.id
_entity.type
_entity.pdbx_description
1 polymer ?
#
loop_
_entity_poly.entity_id
_entity_poly.type
_entity_poly.pdbx_seq_one_letter_code
_entity_poly.pdbx_strand_id
1 'polypeptide(L)' 'MSIDWNTCPQVERQQGKVSGAWVFKGTRVPVRALFDNIEDGA' A
#
# COMPACT_ATOMS: atom_id res chain seq x y z
N MET A 1 -10.19 15.56 -2.16
CA MET A 1 -10.18 14.77 -0.91
C MET A 1 -8.95 13.90 -0.92
N SER A 2 -8.18 13.88 0.17
CA SER A 2 -7.06 12.94 0.36
C SER A 2 -7.50 11.87 1.35
N ILE A 3 -7.23 10.59 1.03
CA ILE A 3 -7.45 9.50 1.97
C ILE A 3 -6.37 9.59 3.06
N ASP A 4 -6.77 9.61 4.33
CA ASP A 4 -5.83 9.45 5.44
C ASP A 4 -5.60 7.96 5.72
N TRP A 5 -4.58 7.41 5.08
CA TRP A 5 -4.19 6.01 5.21
C TRP A 5 -3.77 5.61 6.63
N ASN A 6 -3.45 6.56 7.52
CA ASN A 6 -3.16 6.24 8.92
C ASN A 6 -4.39 5.68 9.66
N THR A 7 -5.60 5.93 9.15
CA THR A 7 -6.86 5.42 9.72
C THR A 7 -7.20 4.00 9.26
N CYS A 8 -6.46 3.46 8.28
CA CYS A 8 -6.73 2.15 7.68
C CYS A 8 -5.85 1.07 8.33
N PRO A 9 -6.40 0.15 9.13
CA PRO A 9 -5.61 -0.87 9.84
C PRO A 9 -5.02 -1.95 8.93
N GLN A 10 -5.45 -2.02 7.66
CA GLN A 10 -4.98 -3.00 6.68
C GLN A 10 -3.68 -2.58 5.98
N VAL A 11 -3.22 -1.34 6.17
CA VAL A 11 -1.99 -0.82 5.56
C VAL A 11 -1.01 -0.35 6.62
N GLU A 12 0.26 -0.34 6.28
CA GLU A 12 1.32 0.20 7.14
C GLU A 12 2.37 0.94 6.30
N ARG A 13 3.12 1.84 6.94
CA ARG A 13 4.24 2.56 6.34
C ARG A 13 5.40 2.64 7.31
N GLN A 14 6.59 2.24 6.86
CA GLN A 14 7.82 2.32 7.65
C GLN A 14 8.96 2.80 6.76
N GLN A 15 9.80 3.72 7.23
CA GLN A 15 10.83 4.37 6.40
C GLN A 15 11.78 3.37 5.72
N GLY A 16 12.16 2.29 6.42
CA GLY A 16 13.04 1.23 5.89
C GLY A 16 12.35 0.15 5.06
N LYS A 17 11.01 0.21 4.89
CA LYS A 17 10.22 -0.82 4.21
C LYS A 17 9.74 -0.29 2.87
N VAL A 18 10.21 -0.92 1.78
CA VAL A 18 9.83 -0.58 0.39
C VAL A 18 9.95 0.94 0.14
N SER A 19 11.09 1.51 0.53
CA SER A 19 11.38 2.95 0.37
C SER A 19 10.34 3.89 0.98
N GLY A 20 9.65 3.46 2.05
CA GLY A 20 8.62 4.25 2.72
C GLY A 20 7.26 4.26 2.01
N ALA A 21 7.02 3.35 1.07
CA ALA A 21 5.70 3.19 0.47
C ALA A 21 4.66 2.65 1.47
N TRP A 22 3.39 2.94 1.21
CA TRP A 22 2.28 2.24 1.86
C TRP A 22 2.20 0.80 1.34
N VAL A 23 2.19 -0.16 2.26
CA VAL A 23 2.11 -1.60 1.95
C VAL A 23 0.95 -2.23 2.69
N PHE A 24 0.45 -3.36 2.20
CA PHE A 24 -0.49 -4.18 2.98
C PHE A 24 0.21 -4.71 4.22
N LYS A 25 -0.46 -4.57 5.37
CA LYS A 25 0.08 -4.93 6.68
C LYS A 25 0.61 -6.36 6.70
N GLY A 26 1.83 -6.53 7.19
CA GLY A 26 2.47 -7.84 7.27
C GLY A 26 3.09 -8.33 5.95
N THR A 27 3.00 -7.56 4.87
CA THR A 27 3.56 -7.93 3.56
C THR A 27 4.61 -6.91 3.10
N ARG A 28 5.31 -7.17 2.00
CA ARG A 28 6.11 -6.17 1.28
C ARG A 28 5.42 -5.69 0.00
N VAL A 29 4.13 -5.99 -0.16
CA VAL A 29 3.36 -5.66 -1.37
C VAL A 29 2.85 -4.21 -1.25
N PRO A 30 3.27 -3.30 -2.15
CA PRO A 30 2.75 -1.94 -2.18
C PRO A 30 1.24 -1.95 -2.42
N VAL A 31 0.51 -1.03 -1.78
CA VAL A 31 -0.93 -0.84 -2.04
C VAL A 31 -1.18 -0.53 -3.52
N ARG A 32 -0.27 0.21 -4.16
CA ARG A 32 -0.32 0.52 -5.59
C ARG A 32 -0.38 -0.72 -6.47
N ALA A 33 0.31 -1.80 -6.09
CA ALA A 33 0.37 -3.03 -6.89
C ALA A 33 -1.02 -3.68 -7.07
N LEU A 34 -1.95 -3.48 -6.12
CA LEU A 34 -3.34 -3.92 -6.30
C LEU A 34 -4.00 -3.21 -7.48
N PHE A 35 -3.82 -1.89 -7.59
CA PHE A 35 -4.42 -1.10 -8.66
C PHE A 35 -3.73 -1.36 -10.00
N ASP A 36 -2.40 -1.40 -10.01
CA ASP A 36 -1.64 -1.74 -11.23
C ASP A 36 -2.10 -3.13 -11.77
N ASN A 37 -2.30 -4.13 -10.89
CA ASN A 37 -2.81 -5.45 -11.31
C ASN A 37 -4.24 -5.40 -11.88
N ILE A 38 -5.13 -4.55 -11.33
CA ILE A 38 -6.50 -4.39 -11.84
C ILE A 38 -6.47 -3.70 -13.21
N GLU A 39 -5.60 -2.72 -13.40
CA GLU A 39 -5.40 -2.03 -14.69
C GLU A 39 -4.83 -2.97 -15.76
N ASP A 40 -3.95 -3.90 -15.36
CA ASP A 40 -3.37 -4.93 -16.23
C ASP A 40 -4.30 -6.13 -16.50
N GLY A 41 -5.50 -6.15 -15.89
CA GLY A 41 -6.55 -7.13 -16.20
C GLY A 41 -6.55 -8.41 -15.36
N ALA A 42 -6.12 -8.33 -14.10
CA ALA A 42 -6.27 -9.42 -13.12
C ALA A 42 -7.73 -9.81 -12.85
#